data_AF-A0A5C6A418-F1
#
_entry.id   AF-A0A5C6A418-F1
#
_cell.length_a   1.000
_cell.length_b   1.000
_cell.length_c   1.000
_cell.angle_alpha   90.00
_cell.angle_beta   90.00
_cell.angle_gamma   90.00
#
_symmetry.space_group_name_H-M   'P 1'
#
loop_
_entity.id
_entity.type
_entity.pdbx_description
1 polymer ?
#
loop_
_entity_poly.entity_id
_entity_poly.type
_entity_poly.pdbx_seq_one_letter_code
_entity_poly.pdbx_strand_id
1 'polypeptide(L)'
;MNSRPAEAVLQESYLETRAKLLEVAAVLDRIDRAASTSRGSLPADSVQARQKLIGAIEILLQNEPDRAERIQQLFSRPYASDWRSQFGLEKGGN
;
A
#
# COMPACT_ATOMS: atom_id res chain seq x y z
N MET A 1 24.29 -11.99 10.31
CA MET A 1 23.60 -11.83 9.01
C MET A 1 24.66 -11.56 7.97
N ASN A 2 24.82 -12.41 6.95
CA ASN A 2 25.71 -12.10 5.82
C ASN A 2 25.07 -10.96 5.03
N SER A 3 25.59 -9.75 5.23
CA SER A 3 25.16 -8.58 4.46
C SER A 3 25.61 -8.75 3.02
N ARG A 4 24.67 -8.79 2.07
CA ARG A 4 24.99 -8.83 0.64
C ARG A 4 25.45 -7.43 0.20
N PRO A 5 26.42 -7.31 -0.72
CA PRO A 5 26.79 -6.02 -1.29
C PRO A 5 25.58 -5.32 -1.93
N ALA A 6 25.48 -4.01 -1.77
CA ALA A 6 24.35 -3.22 -2.28
C ALA A 6 24.14 -3.39 -3.80
N GLU A 7 25.23 -3.50 -4.56
CA GLU A 7 25.19 -3.73 -6.01
C GLU A 7 24.53 -5.07 -6.36
N ALA A 8 24.83 -6.14 -5.62
CA ALA A 8 24.24 -7.46 -5.87
C ALA A 8 22.73 -7.43 -5.63
N VAL A 9 22.28 -6.78 -4.56
CA VAL A 9 20.84 -6.61 -4.27
C VAL A 9 20.15 -5.82 -5.38
N LEU A 10 20.77 -4.74 -5.87
CA LEU A 10 20.23 -3.94 -6.96
C LEU A 10 20.13 -4.76 -8.25
N GLN A 11 21.20 -5.41 -8.68
CA GLN A 11 21.22 -6.18 -9.93
C GLN A 11 20.17 -7.30 -9.95
N GLU A 12 20.02 -8.02 -8.84
CA GLU A 12 19.05 -9.12 -8.72
C GLU A 12 17.60 -8.64 -8.75
N SER A 13 17.32 -7.48 -8.18
CA SER A 13 15.95 -6.98 -7.99
C SER A 13 15.53 -5.90 -8.99
N TYR A 14 16.45 -5.37 -9.82
CA TYR A 14 16.22 -4.20 -10.65
C TYR A 14 15.04 -4.37 -11.61
N LEU A 15 15.02 -5.47 -12.39
CA LEU A 15 13.98 -5.69 -13.39
C LEU A 15 12.60 -5.93 -12.76
N GLU A 16 12.55 -6.69 -11.67
CA GLU A 16 11.30 -6.93 -10.93
C GLU A 16 10.77 -5.64 -10.30
N THR A 17 11.64 -4.86 -9.65
CA THR A 17 11.27 -3.57 -9.05
C THR A 17 10.78 -2.59 -10.11
N ARG A 18 11.47 -2.51 -11.25
CA ARG A 18 11.06 -1.69 -12.40
C ARG A 18 9.68 -2.11 -12.92
N ALA A 19 9.41 -3.41 -13.05
CA ALA A 19 8.11 -3.90 -13.49
C ALA A 19 6.99 -3.48 -12.53
N LYS A 20 7.20 -3.61 -11.21
CA LYS A 20 6.25 -3.16 -10.19
C LYS A 20 5.99 -1.65 -10.25
N LEU A 21 7.03 -0.84 -10.49
CA LEU A 21 6.86 0.61 -10.66
C LEU A 21 6.01 0.95 -11.90
N LEU A 22 6.23 0.27 -13.02
CA LEU A 22 5.42 0.45 -14.23
C LEU A 22 3.96 0.03 -14.02
N GLU A 23 3.74 -1.06 -13.29
CA GLU A 23 2.39 -1.52 -12.95
C GLU A 23 1.64 -0.49 -12.09
N VAL A 24 2.29 0.05 -11.06
CA VAL A 24 1.73 1.13 -10.23
C VAL A 24 1.37 2.35 -11.09
N ALA A 25 2.29 2.81 -11.95
CA ALA A 25 2.03 3.93 -12.84
C ALA A 25 0.83 3.68 -13.77
N ALA A 26 0.79 2.51 -14.42
CA ALA A 26 -0.30 2.14 -15.33
C ALA A 26 -1.66 2.00 -14.63
N VAL A 27 -1.69 1.60 -13.35
CA VAL A 27 -2.91 1.60 -12.54
C VAL A 27 -3.41 3.03 -12.30
N LEU A 28 -2.51 3.94 -11.89
CA LEU A 28 -2.86 5.34 -11.64
C LEU A 28 -3.39 6.02 -12.91
N ASP A 29 -2.72 5.82 -14.05
CA ASP A 29 -3.15 6.34 -15.35
C ASP A 29 -4.55 5.86 -15.74
N ARG A 30 -4.88 4.58 -15.46
CA ARG A 30 -6.21 4.02 -15.72
C ARG A 30 -7.28 4.63 -14.82
N ILE A 31 -6.97 4.86 -13.54
CA ILE A 31 -7.88 5.54 -12.61
C ILE A 31 -8.20 6.94 -13.10
N ASP A 32 -7.18 7.71 -13.46
CA ASP A 32 -7.34 9.11 -13.87
C ASP A 32 -8.10 9.20 -15.21
N ARG A 33 -7.84 8.29 -16.16
CA ARG A 33 -8.59 8.18 -17.43
C ARG A 33 -10.04 7.74 -17.22
N ALA A 34 -10.30 6.84 -16.27
CA ALA A 34 -11.67 6.43 -15.95
C ALA A 34 -12.44 7.56 -15.26
N ALA A 35 -11.78 8.32 -14.37
CA ALA A 35 -12.38 9.47 -13.70
C ALA A 35 -12.74 10.60 -14.68
N SER A 36 -11.95 10.81 -15.74
CA SER A 36 -12.24 11.83 -16.76
C SER A 36 -13.37 11.48 -17.73
N THR A 37 -13.69 10.19 -17.87
CA THR A 37 -14.74 9.67 -18.76
C THR A 37 -16.05 9.34 -18.04
N SER A 38 -15.98 9.09 -16.73
CA SER A 38 -17.14 8.86 -15.87
C SER A 38 -17.79 10.17 -15.48
N ARG A 39 -19.13 10.27 -15.56
CA ARG A 39 -19.90 11.46 -15.16
C ARG A 39 -20.00 11.63 -13.63
N GLY A 40 -18.94 11.31 -12.89
CA GLY A 40 -18.93 11.30 -11.43
C GLY A 40 -17.55 11.01 -10.84
N SER A 41 -17.25 11.72 -9.76
CA SER A 41 -16.08 11.50 -8.91
C SER A 41 -16.06 10.08 -8.34
N LEU A 42 -14.88 9.61 -7.93
CA LEU A 42 -14.74 8.39 -7.15
C LEU A 42 -15.65 8.45 -5.89
N PRO A 43 -16.29 7.33 -5.50
CA PRO A 43 -16.92 7.20 -4.19
C PRO A 43 -15.93 7.51 -3.06
N ALA A 44 -16.42 7.97 -1.90
CA ALA A 44 -15.56 8.42 -0.79
C ALA A 44 -14.52 7.36 -0.37
N ASP A 45 -14.92 6.09 -0.25
CA ASP A 45 -14.01 4.99 0.12
C ASP A 45 -12.92 4.77 -0.95
N SER A 46 -13.27 4.92 -2.23
CA SER A 46 -12.33 4.83 -3.34
C SER A 46 -11.35 6.01 -3.39
N VAL A 47 -11.79 7.21 -2.97
CA VAL A 47 -10.90 8.37 -2.80
C VAL A 47 -9.85 8.08 -1.72
N GLN A 48 -10.28 7.55 -0.57
CA GLN A 48 -9.36 7.21 0.52
C GLN A 48 -8.37 6.10 0.08
N ALA A 49 -8.83 5.09 -0.64
CA ALA A 49 -7.94 4.06 -1.21
C ALA A 49 -6.90 4.66 -2.16
N ARG A 50 -7.31 5.57 -3.05
CA ARG A 50 -6.37 6.30 -3.94
C ARG A 50 -5.36 7.12 -3.15
N GLN A 51 -5.81 7.82 -2.10
CA GLN A 51 -4.91 8.60 -1.23
C GLN A 51 -3.87 7.72 -0.53
N LYS A 52 -4.24 6.51 -0.06
CA LYS A 52 -3.26 5.57 0.51
C LYS A 52 -2.21 5.11 -0.49
N LEU A 53 -2.59 4.89 -1.77
CA LEU A 53 -1.61 4.57 -2.82
C LEU A 53 -0.62 5.72 -3.04
N ILE A 54 -1.10 6.97 -3.05
CA ILE A 54 -0.23 8.15 -3.15
C ILE A 54 0.69 8.28 -1.92
N GLY A 55 0.15 8.12 -0.71
CA GLY A 55 0.95 8.15 0.51
C GLY A 55 2.03 7.05 0.56
N ALA A 56 1.76 5.86 0.01
CA ALA A 56 2.77 4.82 -0.10
C ALA A 56 3.94 5.22 -1.01
N ILE A 57 3.67 5.93 -2.11
CA ILE A 57 4.70 6.47 -3.01
C ILE A 57 5.52 7.55 -2.29
N GLU A 58 4.86 8.43 -1.53
CA GLU A 58 5.55 9.44 -0.72
C GLU A 58 6.50 8.82 0.31
N ILE A 59 6.10 7.72 0.97
CA ILE A 59 6.97 6.96 1.87
C ILE A 59 8.20 6.41 1.13
N LEU A 60 8.05 5.93 -0.11
CA LEU A 60 9.17 5.42 -0.90
C LEU A 60 10.18 6.51 -1.26
N LEU A 61 9.70 7.75 -1.48
CA LEU A 61 10.54 8.90 -1.83
C LEU A 61 11.34 9.45 -0.64
N GLN A 62 10.91 9.16 0.59
CA GLN A 62 11.64 9.58 1.78
C GLN A 62 12.94 8.79 1.95
N ASN A 63 14.00 9.46 2.40
CA ASN A 63 15.27 8.81 2.72
C ASN A 63 15.30 8.31 4.18
N GLU A 64 14.27 7.53 4.54
CA GLU A 64 14.13 6.93 5.87
C GLU A 64 14.20 5.39 5.75
N PRO A 65 14.69 4.70 6.80
CA PRO A 65 14.67 3.24 6.86
C PRO A 65 13.23 2.69 6.93
N ASP A 66 13.10 1.37 6.89
CA ASP A 66 11.86 0.64 7.18
C ASP A 66 10.67 0.99 6.27
N ARG A 67 10.94 1.39 5.01
CA ARG A 67 9.90 1.76 4.01
C ARG A 67 8.79 0.72 3.89
N ALA A 68 9.13 -0.56 3.88
CA ALA A 68 8.14 -1.65 3.78
C ALA A 68 7.22 -1.69 5.01
N GLU A 69 7.75 -1.54 6.22
CA GLU A 69 6.95 -1.48 7.45
C GLU A 69 6.06 -0.25 7.46
N ARG A 70 6.59 0.91 7.08
CA ARG A 70 5.82 2.16 7.03
C ARG A 70 4.66 2.08 6.04
N ILE A 71 4.88 1.48 4.87
CA ILE A 71 3.81 1.19 3.90
C ILE A 71 2.80 0.20 4.49
N GLN A 72 3.25 -0.89 5.12
CA GLN A 72 2.37 -1.86 5.77
C GLN A 72 1.46 -1.18 6.81
N GLN A 73 2.02 -0.27 7.63
CA GLN A 73 1.26 0.47 8.63
C GLN A 73 0.23 1.41 8.00
N LEU A 74 0.56 2.08 6.90
CA LEU A 74 -0.39 2.93 6.14
C LEU A 74 -1.63 2.15 5.68
N PHE A 75 -1.47 0.87 5.32
CA PHE A 75 -2.57 0.00 4.92
C PHE A 75 -3.24 -0.75 6.08
N SER A 76 -2.66 -0.70 7.28
CA SER A 76 -3.20 -1.40 8.45
C SER A 76 -4.38 -0.65 9.09
N ARG A 77 -5.26 -1.40 9.75
CA ARG A 77 -6.29 -0.82 10.64
C ARG A 77 -5.66 -0.52 12.01
N PRO A 78 -6.09 0.53 12.72
CA PRO A 78 -5.73 0.72 14.11
C PRO A 78 -6.11 -0.51 14.93
N TYR A 79 -5.26 -0.87 15.89
CA TYR A 79 -5.60 -1.91 16.84
C TYR A 79 -6.84 -1.50 17.65
N ALA A 80 -7.86 -2.35 17.66
CA ALA A 80 -9.07 -2.19 18.46
C ALA A 80 -9.06 -3.24 19.58
N SER A 81 -9.02 -2.84 20.85
CA SER A 81 -8.94 -3.76 21.98
C SER A 81 -10.16 -4.68 22.10
N ASP A 82 -11.31 -4.22 21.61
CA ASP A 82 -12.60 -4.88 21.53
C ASP A 82 -12.83 -5.64 20.22
N TRP A 83 -11.78 -5.88 19.41
CA TRP A 83 -11.93 -6.53 18.09
C TRP A 83 -12.69 -7.85 18.16
N ARG A 84 -12.46 -8.68 19.20
CA ARG A 84 -13.18 -9.95 19.37
C ARG A 84 -14.69 -9.76 19.44
N SER A 85 -15.14 -8.74 20.15
CA SER A 85 -16.55 -8.37 20.27
C SER A 85 -17.07 -7.83 18.93
N GLN A 86 -16.31 -6.94 18.27
CA GLN A 86 -16.67 -6.40 16.95
C GLN A 86 -16.84 -7.48 15.87
N PHE A 87 -16.05 -8.55 15.95
CA PHE A 87 -16.10 -9.69 15.03
C PHE A 87 -17.00 -10.85 15.52
N GLY A 88 -17.72 -10.70 16.64
CA GLY A 88 -18.63 -11.72 17.16
C GLY A 88 -17.93 -13.01 17.62
N LEU A 89 -16.67 -12.93 18.02
CA LEU A 89 -15.81 -14.04 18.42
C LEU A 89 -15.78 -14.27 19.94
N GLU A 90 -16.74 -13.72 20.68
CA GLU A 90 -16.85 -14.02 22.10
C GLU A 90 -17.27 -15.48 22.27
N LYS A 91 -16.50 -16.23 23.07
CA LYS A 91 -16.80 -17.63 23.36
C LYS A 91 -18.21 -17.73 23.92
N GLY A 92 -19.03 -18.57 23.29
CA GLY A 92 -20.32 -18.99 23.83
C GLY A 92 -20.18 -19.38 25.30
N GLY A 93 -20.94 -18.68 26.13
CA GLY A 93 -21.13 -19.04 27.53
C GLY A 93 -21.70 -20.44 27.62
N ASN A 94 -21.10 -21.24 28.48
CA ASN A 94 -21.60 -22.53 28.92
C ASN A 94 -22.90 -22.37 29.71
#